data_AF-A0A803TYN5-F1
#
_entry.id   AF-A0A803TYN5-F1
#
_cell.length_a   1.000
_cell.length_b   1.000
_cell.length_c   1.000
_cell.angle_alpha   90.00
_cell.angle_beta   90.00
_cell.angle_gamma   90.00
#
_symmetry.space_group_name_H-M   'P 1'
#
loop_
_entity.id
_entity.type
_entity.pdbx_description
1 polymer ?
#
loop_
_entity_poly.entity_id
_entity_poly.type
_entity_poly.pdbx_seq_one_letter_code
_entity_poly.pdbx_strand_id
1 'polypeptide(L)'
;METDYNPMDLSNSTGIEDHSEFKEFEGTDVKDMRLEAEAVVNDVLFAVGNMFVSKSLPCAEDVAYINVETRERNRYCLELTEAGLRVVGYAFDQVDDNVQNPYHETVYSLLDSVSPAYREAFGNALLQRLEALKRDGQS
;
A
#
# COMPACT_ATOMS: atom_id res chain seq x y z
N MET A 1 8.30 28.55 44.04
CA MET A 1 9.74 28.35 44.19
C MET A 1 9.90 27.33 45.30
N GLU A 2 9.96 26.05 44.91
CA GLU A 2 11.15 25.18 44.98
C GLU A 2 10.96 24.25 46.20
N THR A 3 11.11 22.93 46.18
CA THR A 3 11.90 22.01 45.33
C THR A 3 11.42 20.57 45.57
N ASP A 4 11.63 19.73 44.56
CA ASP A 4 11.50 18.27 44.47
C ASP A 4 12.09 17.46 45.62
N TYR A 5 11.45 16.33 45.97
CA TYR A 5 12.14 15.14 46.48
C TYR A 5 11.31 13.86 46.22
N ASN A 6 11.82 12.99 45.36
CA ASN A 6 11.51 11.55 45.28
C ASN A 6 12.78 10.81 45.75
N PRO A 7 12.70 9.65 46.43
CA PRO A 7 12.67 8.38 45.68
C PRO A 7 11.90 7.21 46.33
N MET A 8 11.61 6.20 45.48
CA MET A 8 11.16 4.80 45.71
C MET A 8 11.64 4.18 47.05
N ASP A 9 10.94 3.20 47.67
CA ASP A 9 10.92 1.81 47.16
C ASP A 9 10.03 0.83 47.98
N LEU A 10 9.35 -0.05 47.23
CA LEU A 10 8.98 -1.47 47.46
C LEU A 10 8.10 -1.98 48.64
N SER A 11 6.96 -2.56 48.22
CA SER A 11 6.40 -3.88 48.60
C SER A 11 5.83 -4.05 50.03
N ASN A 12 4.66 -4.64 50.28
CA ASN A 12 4.12 -5.89 49.72
C ASN A 12 2.65 -6.11 50.14
N SER A 13 1.82 -6.56 49.18
CA SER A 13 0.69 -7.51 49.27
C SER A 13 -0.45 -7.34 50.30
N THR A 14 -1.70 -7.31 49.81
CA THR A 14 -2.70 -8.40 49.99
C THR A 14 -3.94 -8.13 49.11
N GLY A 15 -4.35 -9.11 48.29
CA GLY A 15 -5.64 -9.08 47.59
C GLY A 15 -5.65 -9.89 46.30
N ILE A 16 -5.79 -11.21 46.43
CA ILE A 16 -6.08 -12.13 45.31
C ILE A 16 -7.53 -11.92 44.88
N GLU A 17 -7.79 -11.73 43.59
CA GLU A 17 -8.71 -12.57 42.81
C GLU A 17 -8.58 -12.27 41.31
N ASP A 18 -8.46 -13.38 40.59
CA ASP A 18 -8.32 -13.55 39.16
C ASP A 18 -9.51 -12.94 38.41
N HIS A 19 -9.24 -11.95 37.56
CA HIS A 19 -9.87 -11.90 36.26
C HIS A 19 -8.83 -11.30 35.33
N SER A 20 -8.07 -12.21 34.73
CA SER A 20 -7.28 -11.95 33.56
C SER A 20 -8.23 -11.47 32.45
N GLU A 21 -8.62 -10.20 32.48
CA GLU A 21 -9.07 -9.49 31.29
C GLU A 21 -7.82 -9.23 30.44
N PHE A 22 -7.26 -10.32 29.91
CA PHE A 22 -6.77 -10.30 28.54
C PHE A 22 -8.00 -9.96 27.71
N LYS A 23 -8.28 -8.67 27.61
CA LYS A 23 -9.06 -8.17 26.50
C LYS A 23 -8.18 -8.49 25.31
N GLU A 24 -8.48 -9.65 24.72
CA GLU A 24 -8.38 -9.96 23.31
C GLU A 24 -9.09 -8.80 22.60
N PHE A 25 -8.44 -7.62 22.60
CA PHE A 25 -8.83 -6.51 21.78
C PHE A 25 -8.38 -7.00 20.43
N GLU A 26 -9.34 -7.58 19.70
CA GLU A 26 -9.25 -7.83 18.27
C GLU A 26 -8.39 -6.73 17.72
N GLY A 27 -7.19 -7.11 17.27
CA GLY A 27 -6.32 -6.21 16.56
C GLY A 27 -7.13 -5.76 15.36
N THR A 28 -7.80 -4.63 15.47
CA THR A 28 -8.16 -3.86 14.30
C THR A 28 -6.79 -3.50 13.75
N ASP A 29 -6.28 -4.33 12.84
CA ASP A 29 -5.24 -3.94 11.91
C ASP A 29 -5.75 -2.66 11.26
N VAL A 30 -5.44 -1.50 11.87
CA VAL A 30 -5.80 -0.20 11.34
C VAL A 30 -5.02 -0.12 10.04
N LYS A 31 -5.71 -0.48 8.95
CA LYS A 31 -5.11 -0.61 7.64
C LYS A 31 -4.90 0.80 7.11
N ASP A 32 -3.75 1.36 7.45
CA ASP A 32 -3.36 2.68 7.00
C ASP A 32 -3.21 2.65 5.47
N MET A 33 -4.23 3.15 4.75
CA MET A 33 -4.27 3.05 3.28
C MET A 33 -3.10 3.76 2.61
N ARG A 34 -2.50 4.73 3.29
CA ARG A 34 -1.27 5.38 2.81
C ARG A 34 -0.09 4.43 2.84
N LEU A 35 0.10 3.65 3.90
CA LEU A 35 1.16 2.65 3.96
C LEU A 35 1.00 1.59 2.87
N GLU A 36 -0.24 1.14 2.65
CA GLU A 36 -0.59 0.21 1.57
C GLU A 36 -0.28 0.82 0.20
N ALA A 37 -0.61 2.10 -0.01
CA ALA A 37 -0.29 2.82 -1.23
C ALA A 37 1.22 2.90 -1.47
N GLU A 38 2.03 3.17 -0.43
CA GLU A 38 3.49 3.19 -0.52
C GLU A 38 4.07 1.81 -0.86
N ALA A 39 3.53 0.75 -0.26
CA ALA A 39 3.92 -0.63 -0.57
C ALA A 39 3.59 -0.99 -2.03
N VAL A 40 2.38 -0.65 -2.50
CA VAL A 40 1.95 -0.83 -3.89
C VAL A 40 2.89 -0.09 -4.84
N VAL A 41 3.21 1.17 -4.56
CA VAL A 41 4.15 1.95 -5.38
C VAL A 41 5.49 1.23 -5.47
N ASN A 42 6.05 0.81 -4.33
CA ASN A 42 7.38 0.18 -4.30
C ASN A 42 7.42 -1.13 -5.10
N ASP A 43 6.35 -1.93 -5.02
CA ASP A 43 6.29 -3.24 -5.67
C ASP A 43 6.32 -3.14 -7.20
N VAL A 44 5.56 -2.22 -7.80
CA VAL A 44 5.43 -2.13 -9.26
C VAL A 44 6.19 -0.97 -9.92
N LEU A 45 6.92 -0.15 -9.14
CA LEU A 45 7.68 0.99 -9.66
C LEU A 45 8.62 0.62 -10.81
N PHE A 46 9.21 -0.59 -10.76
CA PHE A 46 10.16 -1.05 -11.78
C PHE A 46 9.54 -1.23 -13.18
N ALA A 47 8.23 -1.47 -13.24
CA ALA A 47 7.51 -1.84 -14.47
C ALA A 47 6.78 -0.65 -15.11
N VAL A 48 6.68 0.49 -14.42
CA VAL A 48 6.08 1.73 -14.92
C VAL A 48 7.14 2.79 -15.21
N GLY A 49 6.74 3.97 -15.68
CA GLY A 49 7.64 5.10 -15.93
C GLY A 49 7.95 5.88 -14.65
N ASN A 50 6.91 6.21 -13.87
CA ASN A 50 7.01 6.85 -12.57
C ASN A 50 5.77 6.52 -11.73
N MET A 51 5.89 6.42 -10.41
CA MET A 51 4.75 6.17 -9.53
C MET A 51 4.99 6.75 -8.14
N PHE A 52 3.99 7.39 -7.55
CA PHE A 52 4.10 8.00 -6.24
C PHE A 52 2.71 8.26 -5.62
N VAL A 53 2.64 8.22 -4.29
CA VAL A 53 1.43 8.63 -3.56
C VAL A 53 1.21 10.13 -3.73
N SER A 54 -0.02 10.55 -4.00
CA SER A 54 -0.40 11.95 -4.14
C SER A 54 -0.14 12.70 -2.83
N LYS A 55 0.45 13.89 -2.94
CA LYS A 55 0.62 14.82 -1.81
C LYS A 55 -0.46 15.91 -1.80
N SER A 56 -1.19 16.03 -2.90
CA SER A 56 -2.19 17.07 -3.14
C SER A 56 -3.59 16.59 -2.75
N LEU A 57 -3.84 15.28 -2.87
CA LEU A 57 -5.12 14.63 -2.57
C LEU A 57 -5.14 14.04 -1.15
N PRO A 58 -6.32 13.92 -0.52
CA PRO A 58 -6.43 13.41 0.83
C PRO A 58 -5.99 11.94 0.91
N CYS A 59 -4.98 11.67 1.73
CA CYS A 59 -4.58 10.31 2.10
C CYS A 59 -4.92 10.13 3.58
N ALA A 60 -5.99 9.37 3.84
CA ALA A 60 -6.53 9.07 5.15
C ALA A 60 -6.49 7.55 5.41
N GLU A 61 -7.02 7.11 6.55
CA GLU A 61 -7.05 5.69 6.93
C GLU A 61 -7.86 4.84 5.94
N ASP A 62 -8.94 5.38 5.38
CA ASP A 62 -9.85 4.63 4.48
C ASP A 62 -9.54 4.78 2.98
N VAL A 63 -8.76 5.79 2.60
CA VAL A 63 -8.51 6.12 1.19
C VAL A 63 -7.13 6.74 0.98
N ALA A 64 -6.46 6.32 -0.09
CA ALA A 64 -5.23 6.93 -0.55
C ALA A 64 -5.26 7.12 -2.08
N TYR A 65 -4.56 8.13 -2.57
CA TYR A 65 -4.45 8.40 -4.00
C TYR A 65 -3.04 8.18 -4.50
N ILE A 66 -2.92 7.52 -5.65
CA ILE A 66 -1.64 7.16 -6.24
C ILE A 66 -1.59 7.71 -7.65
N ASN A 67 -0.53 8.42 -7.97
CA ASN A 67 -0.24 8.88 -9.31
C ASN A 67 0.70 7.90 -10.01
N VAL A 68 0.37 7.54 -11.25
CA VAL A 68 1.20 6.66 -12.08
C VAL A 68 1.39 7.25 -13.47
N GLU A 69 2.63 7.31 -13.92
CA GLU A 69 3.00 7.50 -15.32
C GLU A 69 3.48 6.15 -15.87
N THR A 70 2.76 5.65 -16.86
CA THR A 70 3.11 4.43 -17.58
C THR A 70 4.31 4.66 -18.49
N ARG A 71 4.93 3.58 -18.98
CA ARG A 71 6.07 3.68 -19.91
C ARG A 71 5.66 4.30 -21.25
N GLU A 72 4.39 4.18 -21.60
CA GLU A 72 3.77 4.83 -22.76
C GLU A 72 3.51 6.34 -22.54
N ARG A 73 3.95 6.93 -21.42
CA ARG A 73 3.75 8.34 -21.04
C ARG A 73 2.30 8.72 -20.73
N ASN A 74 1.41 7.75 -20.58
CA ASN A 74 0.05 8.00 -20.08
C ASN A 74 0.08 8.18 -18.57
N ARG A 75 -0.64 9.19 -18.07
CA ARG A 75 -0.74 9.53 -16.65
C ARG A 75 -2.12 9.20 -16.13
N TYR A 76 -2.17 8.65 -14.93
CA TYR A 76 -3.42 8.31 -14.26
C TYR A 76 -3.34 8.69 -12.78
N CYS A 77 -4.48 9.08 -12.23
CA CYS A 77 -4.70 9.14 -10.80
C CYS A 77 -5.54 7.94 -10.39
N LEU A 78 -5.04 7.18 -9.42
CA LEU A 78 -5.67 5.99 -8.89
C LEU A 78 -6.19 6.30 -7.49
N GLU A 79 -7.34 5.77 -7.16
CA GLU A 79 -7.86 5.70 -5.81
C GLU A 79 -7.67 4.28 -5.28
N LEU A 80 -7.09 4.17 -4.09
CA LEU A 80 -6.95 2.95 -3.32
C LEU A 80 -7.89 3.02 -2.11
N THR A 81 -8.74 2.01 -1.97
CA THR A 81 -9.65 1.82 -0.83
C THR A 81 -9.68 0.34 -0.46
N GLU A 82 -10.48 -0.03 0.54
CA GLU A 82 -10.73 -1.44 0.87
C GLU A 82 -11.34 -2.24 -0.29
N ALA A 83 -12.06 -1.58 -1.22
CA ALA A 83 -12.62 -2.21 -2.41
C ALA A 83 -11.57 -2.53 -3.49
N GLY A 84 -10.33 -2.06 -3.33
CA GLY A 84 -9.23 -2.22 -4.27
C GLY A 84 -8.82 -0.89 -4.92
N LEU A 85 -8.40 -0.97 -6.18
CA LEU A 85 -7.85 0.16 -6.94
C LEU A 85 -8.73 0.51 -8.13
N ARG A 86 -8.95 1.79 -8.39
CA ARG A 86 -9.60 2.27 -9.62
C ARG A 86 -8.93 3.51 -10.18
N VAL A 87 -9.10 3.76 -11.47
CA VAL A 87 -8.69 5.00 -12.11
C VAL A 87 -9.77 6.07 -11.90
N VAL A 88 -9.41 7.17 -11.24
CA VAL A 88 -10.31 8.31 -10.97
C VAL A 88 -9.96 9.56 -11.78
N GLY A 89 -8.83 9.55 -12.51
CA GLY A 89 -8.44 10.65 -13.38
C GLY A 89 -7.36 10.26 -14.39
N TYR A 90 -7.23 11.06 -15.45
CA TYR A 90 -6.28 10.86 -16.55
C TYR A 90 -5.12 11.88 -16.51
N ALA A 91 -4.95 12.53 -15.37
CA ALA A 91 -3.83 13.41 -15.04
C ALA A 91 -3.44 13.19 -13.57
N PHE A 92 -2.26 13.68 -13.19
CA PHE A 92 -1.83 13.63 -11.79
C PHE A 92 -2.69 14.52 -10.91
N ASP A 93 -2.97 14.04 -9.70
CA ASP A 93 -3.75 14.76 -8.69
C ASP A 93 -5.14 15.21 -9.19
N GLN A 94 -5.67 14.52 -10.21
CA GLN A 94 -6.98 14.77 -10.78
C GLN A 94 -7.96 13.69 -10.33
N VAL A 95 -9.10 14.11 -9.80
CA VAL A 95 -10.23 13.24 -9.48
C VAL A 95 -11.44 13.79 -10.23
N ASP A 96 -11.98 13.00 -11.15
CA ASP A 96 -13.16 13.34 -11.93
C ASP A 96 -14.32 12.43 -11.49
N ASP A 97 -15.32 12.96 -10.78
CA ASP A 97 -16.48 12.20 -10.32
C ASP A 97 -17.33 11.58 -11.45
N ASN A 98 -17.20 12.11 -12.67
CA ASN A 98 -17.86 11.57 -13.87
C ASN A 98 -17.17 10.30 -14.41
N VAL A 99 -15.96 9.99 -13.97
CA VAL A 99 -15.19 8.83 -14.41
C VAL A 99 -15.53 7.65 -13.49
N GLN A 100 -16.40 6.77 -13.99
CA GLN A 100 -16.79 5.54 -13.29
C GLN A 100 -16.05 4.34 -13.87
N ASN A 101 -14.78 4.21 -13.52
CA ASN A 101 -14.03 3.00 -13.82
C ASN A 101 -14.28 1.92 -12.76
N PRO A 102 -14.26 0.63 -13.14
CA PRO A 102 -14.42 -0.46 -12.20
C PRO A 102 -13.26 -0.52 -11.20
N TYR A 103 -13.53 -1.05 -10.01
CA TYR A 103 -12.49 -1.43 -9.07
C TYR A 103 -11.81 -2.71 -9.54
N HIS A 104 -10.50 -2.73 -9.39
CA HIS A 104 -9.63 -3.87 -9.58
C HIS A 104 -9.12 -4.34 -8.22
N GLU A 105 -9.07 -5.65 -8.01
CA GLU A 105 -8.62 -6.24 -6.75
C GLU A 105 -7.16 -5.88 -6.45
N THR A 106 -6.31 -5.82 -7.47
CA THR A 106 -4.87 -5.58 -7.31
C THR A 106 -4.33 -4.57 -8.33
N VAL A 107 -3.22 -3.92 -7.98
CA VAL A 107 -2.50 -3.01 -8.88
C VAL A 107 -2.06 -3.70 -10.17
N TYR A 108 -1.72 -4.99 -10.11
CA TYR A 108 -1.34 -5.79 -11.27
C TYR A 108 -2.46 -5.89 -12.28
N SER A 109 -3.68 -6.18 -11.81
CA SER A 109 -4.87 -6.30 -12.67
C SER A 109 -5.27 -4.97 -13.28
N LEU A 110 -5.09 -3.87 -12.54
CA LEU A 110 -5.30 -2.52 -13.06
C LEU A 110 -4.26 -2.19 -14.13
N LEU A 111 -2.97 -2.34 -13.83
CA LEU A 111 -1.87 -2.02 -14.74
C LEU A 111 -1.88 -2.88 -16.01
N ASP A 112 -2.29 -4.15 -15.93
CA ASP A 112 -2.49 -5.01 -17.10
C ASP A 112 -3.54 -4.43 -18.08
N SER A 113 -4.59 -3.81 -17.54
CA SER A 113 -5.65 -3.21 -18.35
C SER A 113 -5.29 -1.82 -18.92
N VAL A 114 -4.51 -1.01 -18.19
CA VAL A 114 -4.23 0.39 -18.56
C VAL A 114 -2.86 0.62 -19.22
N SER A 115 -1.95 -0.35 -19.16
CA SER A 115 -0.60 -0.27 -19.71
C SER A 115 -0.19 -1.57 -20.42
N PRO A 116 -0.35 -1.67 -21.74
CA PRO A 116 0.24 -2.77 -22.51
C PRO A 116 1.75 -2.92 -22.28
N ALA A 117 2.50 -1.82 -22.10
CA ALA A 117 3.94 -1.91 -21.85
C ALA A 117 4.28 -2.52 -20.48
N TYR A 118 3.44 -2.33 -19.47
CA TYR A 118 3.57 -3.01 -18.18
C TYR A 118 3.47 -4.53 -18.36
N ARG A 119 2.48 -4.99 -19.14
CA ARG A 119 2.28 -6.41 -19.43
C ARG A 119 3.50 -7.03 -20.12
N GLU A 120 4.09 -6.32 -21.08
CA GLU A 120 5.32 -6.75 -21.74
C GLU A 120 6.52 -6.79 -20.78
N ALA A 121 6.70 -5.77 -19.94
CA ALA A 121 7.79 -5.72 -18.97
C ALA A 121 7.68 -6.84 -17.93
N PHE A 122 6.48 -7.07 -17.41
CA PHE A 122 6.20 -8.13 -16.45
C PHE A 122 6.41 -9.52 -17.08
N GLY A 123 5.89 -9.75 -18.29
CA GLY A 123 6.11 -10.98 -19.04
C GLY A 123 7.59 -11.26 -19.29
N ASN A 124 8.35 -10.24 -19.69
CA ASN A 124 9.80 -10.37 -19.90
C ASN A 124 10.56 -10.69 -18.60
N ALA A 125 10.17 -10.07 -17.47
CA ALA A 125 10.77 -10.39 -16.17
C ALA A 125 10.51 -11.83 -15.74
N LEU A 126 9.32 -12.37 -16.02
CA LEU A 126 8.98 -13.75 -15.74
C LEU A 126 9.78 -14.73 -16.62
N LEU A 127 9.91 -14.44 -17.92
CA LEU A 127 10.70 -15.23 -18.86
C LEU A 127 12.17 -15.29 -18.43
N GLN A 128 12.76 -14.16 -18.04
CA GLN A 128 14.14 -14.11 -17.55
C GLN A 128 14.37 -14.99 -16.32
N ARG A 129 13.42 -14.99 -15.37
CA ARG A 129 13.49 -15.89 -14.19
C ARG A 129 13.39 -17.37 -14.58
N LEU A 130 12.51 -17.70 -15.52
CA LEU A 130 12.37 -19.06 -16.06
C LEU A 130 13.65 -19.55 -16.75
N GLU A 131 14.32 -18.67 -17.51
CA GLU A 131 15.60 -18.99 -18.15
C GLU A 131 16.74 -19.17 -17.14
N ALA A 132 16.78 -18.36 -16.08
CA ALA A 132 17.76 -18.49 -15.02
C ALA A 132 17.66 -19.87 -14.32
N LEU A 133 16.43 -20.31 -14.00
CA LEU A 133 16.18 -21.61 -13.39
C LEU A 133 16.60 -22.79 -14.29
N LYS A 134 16.39 -22.68 -15.61
CA LYS A 134 16.84 -23.70 -16.56
C LYS A 134 18.36 -23.85 -16.61
N ARG A 135 19.11 -22.76 -16.46
CA ARG A 135 20.58 -22.78 -16.44
C ARG A 135 21.13 -23.36 -15.14
N ASP A 136 20.48 -23.05 -14.02
CA ASP A 136 20.89 -23.53 -12.70
C ASP A 136 20.65 -25.05 -12.52
N GLY A 137 19.57 -25.58 -13.09
CA GLY A 137 19.25 -27.02 -13.03
C GLY A 137 20.07 -27.94 -13.96
N GLN A 138 21.00 -27.38 -14.75
CA GLN A 138 21.87 -28.13 -15.67
C GLN A 138 23.36 -28.09 -15.29
N SER A 139 23.71 -27.55 -14.11
CA SER A 139 25.08 -27.49 -13.59
C SER A 139 25.36 -28.56 -12.54
#